data_AF-A0A929A863-F1
#
_entry.id   AF-A0A929A863-F1
#
_cell.length_a   1.000
_cell.length_b   1.000
_cell.length_c   1.000
_cell.angle_alpha   90.00
_cell.angle_beta   90.00
_cell.angle_gamma   90.00
#
_symmetry.space_group_name_H-M   'P 1'
#
loop_
_entity.id
_entity.type
_entity.pdbx_description
1 polymer ?
#
loop_
_entity_poly.entity_id
_entity_poly.type
_entity_poly.pdbx_seq_one_letter_code
_entity_poly.pdbx_strand_id
1 'polypeptide(L)'
;MYASKNVWRDRNRLVMRRDAELPDRCIKTNKPANGKRFKVTLSWHHPAIYLLIFWNPIIYMGVAFSICKKANVYIGVKNEILHKRKRAIWGSWVIGLTGVILCFLALLEQFARVFIPLGSVLILVGLIWGISRVNLIRASRIEDKYIWIRGVADNYLALLPEWNPESRVEQVKPNVDGVSPNQIIVNMPTAQPLIPKTIKIWLLIGLGCLWAFLTGLFFATPGLSSGVGFIGILIALVYSGAICLWGRSAIWPAIALAVVMTIAYVIVTETDFSIINYAISTNISINFCIFGLLGVSLRETMPLWRSWFITAGTFGGAIGLGWLVGWIGLSV
;
A
#
# COMPACT_ATOMS: atom_id res chain seq x y z
N MET A 1 -31.92 -24.66 9.26
CA MET A 1 -30.47 -24.85 8.99
C MET A 1 -30.10 -24.01 7.76
N TYR A 2 -29.46 -22.87 7.93
CA TYR A 2 -29.03 -22.03 6.79
C TYR A 2 -27.62 -22.45 6.37
N ALA A 3 -27.49 -23.60 5.70
CA ALA A 3 -26.26 -23.92 5.00
C ALA A 3 -26.15 -22.93 3.84
N SER A 4 -25.30 -21.92 3.97
CA SER A 4 -25.00 -21.02 2.85
C SER A 4 -24.38 -21.87 1.74
N LYS A 5 -25.17 -22.13 0.68
CA LYS A 5 -24.69 -22.76 -0.55
C LYS A 5 -23.41 -22.02 -0.97
N ASN A 6 -22.30 -22.73 -1.11
CA ASN A 6 -20.97 -22.21 -1.48
C ASN A 6 -20.01 -21.77 -0.35
N VAL A 7 -20.23 -22.24 0.88
CA VAL A 7 -19.31 -22.00 2.01
C VAL A 7 -19.05 -23.30 2.76
N TRP A 8 -17.80 -23.57 3.07
CA TRP A 8 -17.33 -24.82 3.67
C TRP A 8 -16.26 -24.55 4.73
N ARG A 9 -16.01 -25.57 5.56
CA ARG A 9 -14.93 -25.63 6.52
C ARG A 9 -13.79 -26.49 5.99
N ASP A 10 -12.57 -25.95 5.98
CA ASP A 10 -11.33 -26.70 5.77
C ASP A 10 -10.47 -26.59 7.04
N ARG A 11 -10.58 -27.59 7.92
CA ARG A 11 -9.91 -27.62 9.24
C ARG A 11 -10.23 -26.36 10.07
N ASN A 12 -9.25 -25.46 10.21
CA ASN A 12 -9.33 -24.17 10.91
C ASN A 12 -9.48 -22.96 9.97
N ARG A 13 -9.91 -23.22 8.74
CA ARG A 13 -10.06 -22.23 7.67
C ARG A 13 -11.48 -22.29 7.13
N LEU A 14 -11.96 -21.14 6.73
CA LEU A 14 -13.21 -20.96 6.01
C LEU A 14 -12.89 -20.97 4.51
N VAL A 15 -13.52 -21.87 3.76
CA VAL A 15 -13.46 -21.90 2.30
C VAL A 15 -14.77 -21.35 1.77
N MET A 16 -14.69 -20.39 0.86
CA MET A 16 -15.87 -19.86 0.19
C MET A 16 -15.59 -19.61 -1.27
N ARG A 17 -16.63 -19.66 -2.11
CA ARG A 17 -16.52 -19.12 -3.46
C ARG A 17 -16.40 -17.59 -3.42
N ARG A 18 -15.78 -16.99 -4.43
CA ARG A 18 -15.61 -15.52 -4.52
C ARG A 18 -16.93 -14.74 -4.51
N ASP A 19 -17.99 -15.35 -5.02
CA ASP A 19 -19.35 -14.82 -5.13
C ASP A 19 -20.28 -15.26 -3.99
N ALA A 20 -19.78 -16.06 -3.04
CA ALA A 20 -20.61 -16.54 -1.94
C ALA A 20 -20.88 -15.45 -0.92
N GLU A 21 -22.13 -15.38 -0.45
CA GLU A 21 -22.50 -14.55 0.69
C GLU A 21 -22.40 -15.35 1.98
N LEU A 22 -21.76 -14.76 2.99
CA LEU A 22 -21.68 -15.36 4.31
C LEU A 22 -23.03 -15.21 5.04
N PRO A 23 -23.40 -16.12 5.94
CA PRO A 23 -24.59 -15.96 6.78
C PRO A 23 -24.47 -14.70 7.67
N ASP A 24 -25.61 -14.16 8.10
CA ASP A 24 -25.69 -12.95 8.95
C ASP A 24 -25.29 -13.22 10.41
N ARG A 25 -24.09 -13.76 10.59
CA ARG A 25 -23.49 -14.07 11.89
C ARG A 25 -22.09 -13.52 11.95
N CYS A 26 -21.68 -13.14 13.15
CA CYS A 26 -20.37 -12.60 13.41
C CYS A 26 -19.30 -13.67 13.22
N ILE A 27 -18.36 -13.44 12.30
CA ILE A 27 -17.30 -14.42 11.97
C ILE A 27 -16.35 -14.76 13.15
N LYS A 28 -16.35 -13.93 14.20
CA LYS A 28 -15.48 -14.05 15.39
C LYS A 28 -16.16 -14.55 16.65
N THR A 29 -17.47 -14.37 16.77
CA THR A 29 -18.23 -14.75 17.99
C THR A 29 -19.38 -15.70 17.70
N ASN A 30 -19.72 -15.87 16.42
CA ASN A 30 -20.86 -16.63 15.94
C ASN A 30 -22.22 -16.11 16.48
N LYS A 31 -22.28 -14.87 16.99
CA LYS A 31 -23.53 -14.19 17.39
C LYS A 31 -24.19 -13.53 16.17
N PRO A 32 -25.52 -13.31 16.15
CA PRO A 32 -26.17 -12.62 15.02
C PRO A 32 -25.54 -11.24 14.76
N ALA A 33 -25.35 -10.90 13.48
CA ALA A 33 -24.75 -9.63 13.07
C ALA A 33 -25.81 -8.52 12.83
N ASN A 34 -27.10 -8.86 12.89
CA ASN A 34 -28.23 -7.94 12.77
C ASN A 34 -28.17 -7.11 11.48
N GLY A 35 -27.86 -7.78 10.36
CA GLY A 35 -27.77 -7.18 9.03
C GLY A 35 -26.51 -6.34 8.78
N LYS A 36 -25.62 -6.16 9.77
CA LYS A 36 -24.42 -5.33 9.60
C LYS A 36 -23.33 -6.09 8.86
N ARG A 37 -23.16 -5.76 7.58
CA ARG A 37 -22.10 -6.30 6.71
C ARG A 37 -20.93 -5.35 6.63
N PHE A 38 -19.73 -5.86 6.91
CA PHE A 38 -18.47 -5.13 6.80
C PHE A 38 -17.67 -5.68 5.62
N LYS A 39 -17.32 -4.81 4.67
CA LYS A 39 -16.51 -5.17 3.50
C LYS A 39 -15.04 -5.29 3.92
N VAL A 40 -14.44 -6.45 3.67
CA VAL A 40 -13.01 -6.71 3.89
C VAL A 40 -12.36 -7.09 2.58
N THR A 41 -11.29 -6.39 2.23
CA THR A 41 -10.42 -6.81 1.12
C THR A 41 -9.29 -7.66 1.68
N LEU A 42 -9.27 -8.90 1.24
CA LEU A 42 -8.22 -9.85 1.53
C LEU A 42 -7.18 -9.79 0.42
N SER A 43 -5.92 -9.62 0.80
CA SER A 43 -4.77 -9.75 -0.08
C SER A 43 -4.00 -11.02 0.25
N TRP A 44 -3.52 -11.71 -0.78
CA TRP A 44 -2.64 -12.85 -0.64
C TRP A 44 -1.57 -12.83 -1.71
N HIS A 45 -0.36 -13.19 -1.30
CA HIS A 45 0.78 -13.38 -2.17
C HIS A 45 1.54 -14.62 -1.71
N HIS A 46 2.30 -15.23 -2.61
CA HIS A 46 3.00 -16.48 -2.33
C HIS A 46 4.11 -16.25 -1.28
N PRO A 47 4.24 -17.10 -0.23
CA PRO A 47 5.25 -16.91 0.82
C PRO A 47 6.70 -16.87 0.30
N ALA A 48 6.99 -17.57 -0.81
CA ALA A 48 8.32 -17.56 -1.44
C ALA A 48 8.79 -16.15 -1.84
N ILE A 49 7.87 -15.20 -2.06
CA ILE A 49 8.23 -13.81 -2.40
C ILE A 49 8.98 -13.14 -1.25
N TYR A 50 8.75 -13.54 0.01
CA TYR A 50 9.48 -12.97 1.13
C TYR A 50 11.00 -13.20 1.03
N LEU A 51 11.47 -14.20 0.28
CA LEU A 51 12.90 -14.39 0.05
C LEU A 51 13.54 -13.22 -0.72
N LEU A 52 12.77 -12.52 -1.58
CA LEU A 52 13.25 -11.34 -2.30
C LEU A 52 13.59 -10.17 -1.39
N ILE A 53 13.05 -10.13 -0.16
CA ILE A 53 13.32 -9.03 0.78
C ILE A 53 14.80 -8.95 1.16
N PHE A 54 15.49 -10.09 1.23
CA PHE A 54 16.90 -10.18 1.59
C PHE A 54 17.82 -9.74 0.45
N TRP A 55 17.37 -9.89 -0.80
CA TRP A 55 18.16 -9.49 -1.97
C TRP A 55 17.96 -8.02 -2.30
N ASN A 56 16.70 -7.59 -2.43
CA ASN A 56 16.38 -6.20 -2.72
C ASN A 56 14.91 -5.89 -2.32
N PRO A 57 14.68 -5.02 -1.31
CA PRO A 57 13.34 -4.69 -0.85
C PRO A 57 12.49 -3.96 -1.90
N ILE A 58 13.12 -3.24 -2.85
CA ILE A 58 12.41 -2.56 -3.95
C ILE A 58 11.88 -3.60 -4.94
N ILE A 59 12.70 -4.58 -5.34
CA ILE A 59 12.27 -5.68 -6.21
C ILE A 59 11.14 -6.47 -5.52
N TYR A 60 11.29 -6.77 -4.22
CA TYR A 60 10.23 -7.40 -3.43
C TYR A 60 8.92 -6.62 -3.52
N MET A 61 8.93 -5.30 -3.31
CA MET A 61 7.72 -4.48 -3.42
C MET A 61 7.11 -4.58 -4.82
N GLY A 62 7.90 -4.43 -5.88
CA GLY A 62 7.43 -4.53 -7.27
C GLY A 62 6.77 -5.86 -7.59
N VAL A 63 7.43 -6.98 -7.22
CA VAL A 63 6.90 -8.34 -7.42
C VAL A 63 5.64 -8.54 -6.59
N ALA A 64 5.68 -8.20 -5.29
CA ALA A 64 4.55 -8.35 -4.38
C ALA A 64 3.32 -7.59 -4.89
N PHE A 65 3.47 -6.38 -5.41
CA PHE A 65 2.35 -5.63 -5.99
C PHE A 65 1.79 -6.27 -7.25
N SER A 66 2.64 -6.83 -8.12
CA SER A 66 2.23 -7.43 -9.39
C SER A 66 1.48 -8.74 -9.22
N ILE A 67 1.87 -9.58 -8.24
CA ILE A 67 1.28 -10.92 -8.07
C ILE A 67 0.29 -11.04 -6.90
N CYS A 68 0.06 -9.95 -6.17
CA CYS A 68 -0.91 -9.91 -5.08
C CYS A 68 -2.32 -10.12 -5.61
N LYS A 69 -2.90 -11.28 -5.28
CA LYS A 69 -4.31 -11.58 -5.53
C LYS A 69 -5.16 -10.89 -4.46
N LYS A 70 -6.24 -10.25 -4.90
CA LYS A 70 -7.18 -9.53 -4.02
C LYS A 70 -8.58 -10.13 -4.14
N ALA A 71 -9.28 -10.22 -3.02
CA ALA A 71 -10.68 -10.62 -2.97
C ALA A 71 -11.46 -9.76 -1.99
N ASN A 72 -12.68 -9.36 -2.36
CA ASN A 72 -13.57 -8.60 -1.49
C ASN A 72 -14.60 -9.54 -0.88
N VAL A 73 -14.73 -9.53 0.44
CA VAL A 73 -15.67 -10.39 1.17
C VAL A 73 -16.49 -9.54 2.12
N TYR A 74 -17.80 -9.78 2.16
CA TYR A 74 -18.72 -9.12 3.09
C TYR A 74 -18.94 -10.03 4.31
N ILE A 75 -18.43 -9.60 5.46
CA ILE A 75 -18.51 -10.37 6.71
C ILE A 75 -19.46 -9.71 7.70
N GLY A 76 -20.22 -10.52 8.45
CA GLY A 76 -20.92 -10.05 9.64
C GLY A 76 -19.92 -9.80 10.78
N VAL A 77 -19.94 -8.62 11.40
CA VAL A 77 -19.07 -8.30 12.55
C VAL A 77 -19.83 -7.45 13.57
N LYS A 78 -19.72 -7.83 14.85
CA LYS A 78 -20.29 -7.05 15.95
C LYS A 78 -19.48 -5.78 16.24
N ASN A 79 -20.15 -4.70 16.60
CA ASN A 79 -19.54 -3.40 16.94
C ASN A 79 -18.43 -3.50 17.99
N GLU A 80 -18.58 -4.34 19.02
CA GLU A 80 -17.56 -4.53 20.07
C GLU A 80 -16.18 -4.91 19.51
N ILE A 81 -16.16 -5.78 18.49
CA ILE A 81 -14.92 -6.20 17.85
C ILE A 81 -14.33 -5.05 17.02
N LEU A 82 -15.19 -4.26 16.35
CA LEU A 82 -14.76 -3.08 15.62
C LEU A 82 -14.18 -2.01 16.56
N HIS A 83 -14.77 -1.82 17.75
CA HIS A 83 -14.23 -0.92 18.77
C HIS A 83 -12.87 -1.39 19.30
N LYS A 84 -12.71 -2.70 19.57
CA LYS A 84 -11.41 -3.27 19.95
C LYS A 84 -10.35 -3.04 18.86
N ARG A 85 -10.73 -3.21 17.59
CA ARG A 85 -9.86 -2.91 16.44
C ARG A 85 -9.48 -1.43 16.37
N LYS A 86 -10.44 -0.52 16.51
CA LYS A 86 -10.18 0.92 16.52
C LYS A 86 -9.23 1.33 17.65
N ARG A 87 -9.43 0.80 18.85
CA ARG A 87 -8.52 1.05 19.99
C ARG A 87 -7.10 0.53 19.73
N ALA A 88 -6.97 -0.66 19.12
CA ALA A 88 -5.66 -1.19 18.75
C ALA A 88 -4.97 -0.33 17.68
N ILE A 89 -5.71 0.16 16.68
CA ILE A 89 -5.19 1.10 15.67
C ILE A 89 -4.69 2.37 16.36
N TRP A 90 -5.54 3.00 17.18
CA TRP A 90 -5.17 4.21 17.92
C TRP A 90 -3.94 3.98 18.81
N GLY A 91 -3.89 2.87 19.54
CA GLY A 91 -2.72 2.51 20.35
C GLY A 91 -1.44 2.39 19.52
N SER A 92 -1.50 1.71 18.36
CA SER A 92 -0.33 1.59 17.48
C SER A 92 0.14 2.94 16.93
N TRP A 93 -0.78 3.85 16.62
CA TRP A 93 -0.46 5.21 16.17
C TRP A 93 0.19 6.03 17.27
N VAL A 94 -0.37 6.01 18.49
CA VAL A 94 0.20 6.73 19.63
C VAL A 94 1.62 6.25 19.90
N ILE A 95 1.82 4.93 20.00
CA ILE A 95 3.14 4.34 20.27
C ILE A 95 4.14 4.66 19.15
N GLY A 96 3.73 4.52 17.89
CA GLY A 96 4.57 4.84 16.75
C GLY A 96 4.95 6.31 16.68
N LEU A 97 3.99 7.23 16.88
CA LEU A 97 4.23 8.67 16.87
C LEU A 97 5.11 9.09 18.05
N THR A 98 4.90 8.55 19.24
CA THR A 98 5.79 8.79 20.38
C THR A 98 7.22 8.37 20.06
N GLY A 99 7.41 7.21 19.42
CA GLY A 99 8.74 6.78 18.97
C GLY A 99 9.39 7.74 17.97
N VAL A 100 8.62 8.24 16.99
CA VAL A 100 9.10 9.26 16.04
C VAL A 100 9.47 10.57 16.73
N ILE A 101 8.66 11.03 17.68
CA ILE A 101 8.93 12.25 18.46
C ILE A 101 10.23 12.09 19.26
N LEU A 102 10.47 10.94 19.89
CA LEU A 102 11.72 10.67 20.60
C LEU A 102 12.94 10.67 19.66
N CYS A 103 12.84 10.04 18.49
CA CYS A 103 13.90 10.09 17.49
C CYS A 103 14.16 11.52 17.00
N PHE A 104 13.13 12.37 16.90
CA PHE A 104 13.28 13.77 16.53
C PHE A 104 13.93 14.60 17.64
N LEU A 105 13.51 14.42 18.90
CA LEU A 105 14.12 15.07 20.06
C LEU A 105 15.58 14.67 20.27
N ALA A 106 15.97 13.48 19.82
CA ALA A 106 17.36 13.03 19.83
C ALA A 106 18.30 13.92 19.01
N LEU A 107 17.77 14.67 18.03
CA LEU A 107 18.53 15.63 17.22
C LEU A 107 18.95 16.88 18.00
N LEU A 108 18.38 17.12 19.19
CA LEU A 108 18.73 18.25 20.06
C LEU A 108 19.99 17.99 20.90
N GLU A 109 20.88 17.12 20.39
CA GLU A 109 22.24 16.77 20.87
C GLU A 109 22.37 16.13 22.26
N GLN A 110 21.64 16.58 23.28
CA GLN A 110 21.91 16.22 24.68
C GLN A 110 21.55 14.78 25.07
N PHE A 111 20.68 14.09 24.31
CA PHE A 111 20.13 12.77 24.69
C PHE A 111 20.13 11.74 23.55
N ALA A 112 20.93 11.98 22.49
CA ALA A 112 20.91 11.16 21.29
C ALA A 112 21.12 9.65 21.57
N ARG A 113 22.05 9.31 22.46
CA ARG A 113 22.40 7.91 22.80
C ARG A 113 21.25 7.14 23.46
N VAL A 114 20.31 7.81 24.11
CA VAL A 114 19.18 7.17 24.81
C VAL A 114 17.92 7.22 23.97
N PHE A 115 17.63 8.36 23.33
CA PHE A 115 16.38 8.56 22.61
C PHE A 115 16.31 7.85 21.26
N ILE A 116 17.42 7.68 20.55
CA ILE A 116 17.45 6.93 19.27
C ILE A 116 17.07 5.46 19.47
N PRO A 117 17.71 4.67 20.35
CA PRO A 117 17.35 3.27 20.51
C PRO A 117 15.93 3.11 21.09
N LEU A 118 15.55 3.95 22.06
CA LEU A 118 14.22 3.91 22.67
C LEU A 118 13.11 4.25 21.66
N GLY A 119 13.29 5.33 20.90
CA GLY A 119 12.36 5.73 19.84
C GLY A 119 12.23 4.67 18.76
N SER A 120 13.36 4.08 18.34
CA SER A 120 13.39 2.99 17.35
C SER A 120 12.62 1.75 17.83
N VAL A 121 12.81 1.33 19.08
CA VAL A 121 12.08 0.20 19.68
C VAL A 121 10.58 0.50 19.74
N LEU A 122 10.17 1.70 20.13
CA LEU A 122 8.76 2.08 20.18
C LEU A 122 8.11 2.08 18.79
N ILE A 123 8.80 2.57 17.75
CA ILE A 123 8.32 2.50 16.36
C ILE A 123 8.10 1.03 15.96
N LEU A 124 9.08 0.15 16.22
CA LEU A 124 8.96 -1.27 15.90
C LEU A 124 7.82 -1.95 16.66
N VAL A 125 7.69 -1.70 17.97
CA VAL A 125 6.60 -2.26 18.79
C VAL A 125 5.24 -1.78 18.29
N GLY A 126 5.10 -0.48 18.01
CA GLY A 126 3.89 0.10 17.44
C GLY A 126 3.51 -0.54 16.10
N LEU A 127 4.49 -0.73 15.21
CA LEU A 127 4.31 -1.33 13.89
C LEU A 127 3.92 -2.81 13.98
N ILE A 128 4.64 -3.61 14.78
CA ILE A 128 4.37 -5.04 14.99
C ILE A 128 2.99 -5.24 15.62
N TRP A 129 2.66 -4.44 16.64
CA TRP A 129 1.34 -4.50 17.29
C TRP A 129 0.23 -4.11 16.30
N GLY A 130 0.40 -3.03 15.55
CA GLY A 130 -0.53 -2.58 14.53
C GLY A 130 -0.80 -3.68 13.49
N ILE A 131 0.23 -4.22 12.85
CA ILE A 131 0.09 -5.26 11.82
C ILE A 131 -0.62 -6.51 12.37
N SER A 132 -0.30 -6.89 13.61
CA SER A 132 -0.83 -8.10 14.24
C SER A 132 -2.31 -7.99 14.64
N ARG A 133 -2.77 -6.81 15.10
CA ARG A 133 -4.13 -6.63 15.63
C ARG A 133 -5.12 -5.98 14.66
N VAL A 134 -4.64 -5.32 13.60
CA VAL A 134 -5.51 -4.64 12.63
C VAL A 134 -6.28 -5.61 11.75
N ASN A 135 -5.71 -6.78 11.49
CA ASN A 135 -6.29 -7.78 10.60
C ASN A 135 -7.35 -8.61 11.33
N LEU A 136 -8.63 -8.36 11.06
CA LEU A 136 -9.73 -9.15 11.59
C LEU A 136 -9.66 -10.60 11.12
N ILE A 137 -9.42 -10.78 9.83
CA ILE A 137 -9.29 -12.06 9.15
C ILE A 137 -8.13 -11.96 8.18
N ARG A 138 -7.50 -13.10 7.86
CA ARG A 138 -6.35 -13.15 6.96
C ARG A 138 -6.62 -14.17 5.85
N ALA A 139 -6.33 -13.84 4.60
CA ALA A 139 -6.35 -14.86 3.54
C ALA A 139 -5.16 -15.80 3.70
N SER A 140 -5.43 -17.10 3.66
CA SER A 140 -4.41 -18.14 3.64
C SER A 140 -4.04 -18.55 2.23
N ARG A 141 -4.99 -18.46 1.28
CA ARG A 141 -4.84 -18.83 -0.13
C ARG A 141 -5.98 -18.17 -0.91
N ILE A 142 -5.68 -17.63 -2.09
CA ILE A 142 -6.69 -17.09 -3.01
C ILE A 142 -6.49 -17.76 -4.36
N GLU A 143 -7.47 -18.55 -4.78
CA GLU A 143 -7.58 -19.10 -6.13
C GLU A 143 -8.65 -18.36 -6.93
N ASP A 144 -8.84 -18.73 -8.18
CA ASP A 144 -9.73 -18.02 -9.11
C ASP A 144 -11.20 -18.16 -8.74
N LYS A 145 -11.62 -19.32 -8.22
CA LYS A 145 -12.99 -19.58 -7.78
C LYS A 145 -13.16 -19.56 -6.26
N TYR A 146 -12.15 -19.96 -5.51
CA TYR A 146 -12.25 -20.17 -4.05
C TYR A 146 -11.26 -19.31 -3.26
N ILE A 147 -11.66 -18.97 -2.05
CA ILE A 147 -10.90 -18.17 -1.09
C ILE A 147 -10.81 -18.96 0.23
N TRP A 148 -9.60 -19.09 0.76
CA TRP A 148 -9.35 -19.66 2.10
C TRP A 148 -9.06 -18.55 3.09
N ILE A 149 -9.87 -18.45 4.14
CA ILE A 149 -9.83 -17.39 5.14
C ILE A 149 -9.46 -18.00 6.51
N ARG A 150 -8.50 -17.40 7.21
CA ARG A 150 -8.10 -17.72 8.59
C ARG A 150 -8.58 -16.66 9.57
N GLY A 151 -8.63 -17.05 10.84
CA GLY A 151 -9.08 -16.19 11.94
C GLY A 151 -10.60 -16.17 12.11
N VAL A 152 -11.29 -17.19 11.62
CA VAL A 152 -12.72 -17.43 11.89
C VAL A 152 -12.84 -18.20 13.20
N ALA A 153 -13.90 -17.96 13.97
CA ALA A 153 -14.11 -18.66 15.23
C ALA A 153 -14.53 -20.12 15.01
N ASP A 154 -14.05 -21.03 15.87
CA ASP A 154 -14.29 -22.47 15.70
C ASP A 154 -15.78 -22.83 15.80
N ASN A 155 -16.53 -22.12 16.65
CA ASN A 155 -17.97 -22.27 16.76
C ASN A 155 -18.73 -21.84 15.48
N TYR A 156 -18.19 -20.90 14.71
CA TYR A 156 -18.72 -20.51 13.41
C TYR A 156 -18.38 -21.58 12.36
N LEU A 157 -17.14 -22.07 12.36
CA LEU A 157 -16.70 -23.14 11.46
C LEU A 157 -17.49 -24.43 11.67
N ALA A 158 -17.86 -24.76 12.91
CA ALA A 158 -18.65 -25.95 13.25
C ALA A 158 -20.04 -25.98 12.59
N LEU A 159 -20.55 -24.85 12.10
CA LEU A 159 -21.84 -24.78 11.39
C LEU A 159 -21.74 -25.06 9.91
N LEU A 160 -20.52 -25.15 9.37
CA LEU A 160 -20.29 -25.27 7.94
C LEU A 160 -19.98 -26.72 7.57
N PRO A 161 -20.45 -27.18 6.40
CA PRO A 161 -20.10 -28.50 5.90
C PRO A 161 -18.59 -28.59 5.66
N GLU A 162 -18.04 -29.80 5.79
CA GLU A 162 -16.63 -30.04 5.51
C GLU A 162 -16.33 -29.84 4.01
N TRP A 163 -15.16 -29.28 3.73
CA TRP A 163 -14.68 -29.08 2.37
C TRP A 163 -14.21 -30.42 1.78
N ASN A 164 -14.98 -30.98 0.85
CA ASN A 164 -14.54 -32.11 0.04
C ASN A 164 -14.03 -31.61 -1.33
N PRO A 165 -12.73 -31.74 -1.65
CA PRO A 165 -12.21 -31.33 -2.96
C PRO A 165 -12.80 -32.11 -4.14
N GLU A 166 -13.39 -33.29 -3.93
CA GLU A 166 -14.05 -34.12 -4.95
C GLU A 166 -15.39 -33.53 -5.40
N SER A 167 -16.06 -32.75 -4.54
CA SER A 167 -17.29 -32.03 -4.92
C SER A 167 -17.05 -30.95 -6.00
N ARG A 168 -15.79 -30.70 -6.39
CA ARG A 168 -15.46 -29.87 -7.57
C ARG A 168 -15.91 -30.50 -8.89
N VAL A 169 -15.93 -31.83 -8.98
CA VAL A 169 -16.18 -32.54 -10.24
C VAL A 169 -17.68 -32.63 -10.52
N GLU A 170 -18.50 -32.75 -9.48
CA GLU A 170 -19.93 -33.06 -9.63
C GLU A 170 -20.79 -31.83 -9.99
N GLN A 171 -20.40 -30.61 -9.59
CA GLN A 171 -21.13 -29.39 -9.97
C GLN A 171 -20.86 -28.90 -11.40
N VAL A 172 -20.00 -29.59 -12.15
CA VAL A 172 -19.75 -29.35 -13.59
C VAL A 172 -20.34 -30.49 -14.43
N LYS A 173 -21.38 -31.17 -13.95
CA LYS A 173 -22.34 -31.81 -14.86
C LYS A 173 -23.44 -30.79 -15.13
N PRO A 174 -23.43 -30.07 -16.27
CA PRO A 174 -24.64 -29.41 -16.70
C PRO A 174 -25.70 -30.51 -16.82
N ASN A 175 -26.79 -30.37 -16.07
CA ASN A 175 -28.02 -31.06 -16.40
C ASN A 175 -28.48 -30.44 -17.73
N VAL A 176 -27.98 -30.97 -18.84
CA VAL A 176 -28.32 -30.53 -20.19
C VAL A 176 -29.67 -31.14 -20.52
N ASP A 177 -30.71 -30.60 -19.91
CA ASP A 177 -32.09 -30.78 -20.34
C ASP A 177 -32.79 -29.40 -20.21
N GLY A 178 -32.65 -28.56 -21.24
CA GLY A 178 -33.70 -27.58 -21.59
C GLY A 178 -33.57 -26.10 -21.23
N VAL A 179 -32.44 -25.57 -20.72
CA VAL A 179 -32.34 -24.11 -20.42
C VAL A 179 -31.60 -23.34 -21.51
N SER A 180 -32.32 -22.44 -22.18
CA SER A 180 -31.85 -21.56 -23.25
C SER A 180 -30.70 -20.64 -22.82
N PRO A 181 -29.63 -20.44 -23.63
CA PRO A 181 -28.42 -19.70 -23.24
C PRO A 181 -28.56 -18.19 -22.97
N ASN A 182 -29.74 -17.59 -23.16
CA ASN A 182 -29.88 -16.13 -23.29
C ASN A 182 -30.29 -15.35 -22.02
N GLN A 183 -30.37 -15.96 -20.83
CA GLN A 183 -30.92 -15.25 -19.65
C GLN A 183 -29.99 -15.05 -18.45
N ILE A 184 -28.72 -15.44 -18.50
CA ILE A 184 -27.81 -15.24 -17.36
C ILE A 184 -26.89 -14.03 -17.60
N ILE A 185 -27.49 -12.85 -17.81
CA ILE A 185 -26.80 -11.58 -17.57
C ILE A 185 -27.15 -11.16 -16.14
N VAL A 186 -26.45 -11.75 -15.17
CA VAL A 186 -26.52 -11.30 -13.78
C VAL A 186 -25.83 -9.95 -13.72
N ASN A 187 -26.61 -8.89 -13.50
CA ASN A 187 -26.12 -7.56 -13.17
C ASN A 187 -25.24 -7.64 -11.92
N MET A 188 -23.94 -7.83 -12.09
CA MET A 188 -22.97 -7.73 -11.01
C MET A 188 -22.90 -6.27 -10.57
N PRO A 189 -23.15 -5.94 -9.29
CA PRO A 189 -22.88 -4.60 -8.78
C PRO A 189 -21.38 -4.35 -8.93
N THR A 190 -21.04 -3.35 -9.73
CA THR A 190 -19.66 -2.92 -9.96
C THR A 190 -19.03 -2.58 -8.62
N ALA A 191 -18.01 -3.35 -8.26
CA ALA A 191 -17.35 -3.26 -6.97
C ALA A 191 -16.79 -1.85 -6.75
N GLN A 192 -17.42 -1.07 -5.86
CA GLN A 192 -16.92 0.25 -5.51
C GLN A 192 -15.52 0.15 -4.88
N PRO A 193 -14.55 0.99 -5.31
CA PRO A 193 -13.17 0.94 -4.83
C PRO A 193 -13.07 1.19 -3.32
N LEU A 194 -12.16 0.46 -2.67
CA LEU A 194 -12.04 0.35 -1.21
C LEU A 194 -11.54 1.62 -0.50
N ILE A 195 -11.03 2.58 -1.25
CA ILE A 195 -10.63 3.90 -0.78
C ILE A 195 -11.30 4.87 -1.74
N PRO A 196 -12.07 5.87 -1.26
CA PRO A 196 -12.59 6.91 -2.12
C PRO A 196 -11.42 7.46 -2.92
N LYS A 197 -11.53 7.52 -4.26
CA LYS A 197 -10.42 7.93 -5.14
C LYS A 197 -9.79 9.24 -4.67
N THR A 198 -10.59 10.13 -4.08
CA THR A 198 -10.20 11.37 -3.42
C THR A 198 -9.21 11.17 -2.26
N ILE A 199 -9.43 10.24 -1.33
CA ILE A 199 -8.52 10.00 -0.18
C ILE A 199 -7.15 9.50 -0.65
N LYS A 200 -7.13 8.62 -1.67
CA LYS A 200 -5.87 8.13 -2.25
C LYS A 200 -5.05 9.27 -2.87
N ILE A 201 -5.71 10.21 -3.57
CA ILE A 201 -5.07 11.38 -4.17
C ILE A 201 -4.47 12.28 -3.09
N TRP A 202 -5.23 12.62 -2.04
CA TRP A 202 -4.73 13.48 -0.96
C TRP A 202 -3.56 12.87 -0.19
N LEU A 203 -3.57 11.56 0.04
CA LEU A 203 -2.43 10.85 0.65
C LEU A 203 -1.17 10.92 -0.23
N LEU A 204 -1.33 10.74 -1.54
CA LEU A 204 -0.20 10.84 -2.49
C LEU A 204 0.34 12.27 -2.57
N ILE A 205 -0.53 13.28 -2.55
CA ILE A 205 -0.14 14.69 -2.50
C ILE A 205 0.65 14.97 -1.22
N GLY A 206 0.11 14.60 -0.05
CA GLY A 206 0.76 14.85 1.23
C GLY A 206 2.13 14.17 1.34
N LEU A 207 2.21 12.88 0.98
CA LEU A 207 3.46 12.13 1.00
C LEU A 207 4.47 12.68 -0.02
N GLY A 208 4.02 13.05 -1.22
CA GLY A 208 4.84 13.64 -2.27
C GLY A 208 5.40 14.99 -1.86
N CYS A 209 4.58 15.89 -1.33
CA CYS A 209 5.01 17.20 -0.83
C CYS A 209 6.03 17.07 0.31
N LEU A 210 5.78 16.17 1.28
CA LEU A 210 6.71 15.93 2.38
C LEU A 210 8.07 15.45 1.86
N TRP A 211 8.08 14.47 0.95
CA TRP A 211 9.33 13.90 0.45
C TRP A 211 10.10 14.86 -0.47
N ALA A 212 9.39 15.60 -1.33
CA ALA A 212 9.97 16.64 -2.17
C ALA A 212 10.57 17.77 -1.34
N PHE A 213 9.92 18.15 -0.23
CA PHE A 213 10.46 19.13 0.72
C PHE A 213 11.76 18.63 1.38
N LEU A 214 11.78 17.38 1.86
CA LEU A 214 13.01 16.77 2.40
C LEU A 214 14.13 16.70 1.35
N THR A 215 13.78 16.45 0.10
CA THR A 215 14.72 16.44 -1.02
C THR A 215 15.29 17.85 -1.28
N GLY A 216 14.43 18.89 -1.22
CA GLY A 216 14.87 20.28 -1.30
C GLY A 216 15.82 20.65 -0.18
N LEU A 217 15.51 20.28 1.07
CA LEU A 217 16.39 20.46 2.23
C LEU A 217 17.76 19.78 2.03
N PHE A 218 17.76 18.55 1.50
CA PHE A 218 18.98 17.83 1.19
C PHE A 218 19.82 18.58 0.15
N PHE A 219 19.21 19.10 -0.91
CA PHE A 219 19.91 19.89 -1.92
C PHE A 219 20.41 21.25 -1.45
N ALA A 220 19.93 21.75 -0.31
CA ALA A 220 20.46 22.96 0.28
C ALA A 220 21.76 22.73 1.07
N THR A 221 22.15 21.48 1.35
CA THR A 221 23.34 21.20 2.18
C THR A 221 24.64 21.77 1.58
N PRO A 222 25.54 22.34 2.41
CA PRO A 222 26.78 22.95 1.93
C PRO A 222 27.64 21.92 1.20
N GLY A 223 28.06 22.24 -0.02
CA GLY A 223 28.87 21.36 -0.87
C GLY A 223 28.15 20.85 -2.12
N LEU A 224 26.82 20.97 -2.20
CA LEU A 224 26.09 20.83 -3.46
C LEU A 224 25.98 22.20 -4.15
N SER A 225 26.31 22.25 -5.44
CA SER A 225 26.32 23.51 -6.19
C SER A 225 24.92 24.14 -6.27
N SER A 226 24.86 25.47 -6.26
CA SER A 226 23.61 26.24 -6.39
C SER A 226 22.80 25.92 -7.65
N GLY A 227 23.41 25.27 -8.65
CA GLY A 227 22.75 24.80 -9.86
C GLY A 227 21.87 23.56 -9.68
N VAL A 228 22.07 22.76 -8.62
CA VAL A 228 21.34 21.48 -8.42
C VAL A 228 19.84 21.72 -8.19
N GLY A 229 19.46 22.82 -7.53
CA GLY A 229 18.07 23.19 -7.31
C GLY A 229 17.31 23.46 -8.61
N PHE A 230 17.89 24.24 -9.53
CA PHE A 230 17.29 24.55 -10.83
C PHE A 230 17.18 23.32 -11.74
N ILE A 231 18.21 22.48 -11.75
CA ILE A 231 18.19 21.21 -12.49
C ILE A 231 17.10 20.29 -11.94
N GLY A 232 16.94 20.21 -10.61
CA GLY A 232 15.86 19.45 -9.97
C GLY A 232 14.47 19.91 -10.39
N ILE A 233 14.23 21.22 -10.46
CA ILE A 233 12.96 21.81 -10.93
C ILE A 233 12.72 21.51 -12.41
N LEU A 234 13.74 21.62 -13.26
CA LEU A 234 13.62 21.31 -14.68
C LEU A 234 13.28 19.82 -14.90
N ILE A 235 13.97 18.93 -14.20
CA ILE A 235 13.69 17.49 -14.19
C ILE A 235 12.26 17.22 -13.73
N ALA A 236 11.80 17.91 -12.68
CA ALA A 236 10.43 17.81 -12.18
C ALA A 236 9.37 18.16 -13.23
N LEU A 237 9.58 19.25 -13.97
CA LEU A 237 8.68 19.71 -15.04
C LEU A 237 8.62 18.72 -16.20
N VAL A 238 9.79 18.30 -16.70
CA VAL A 238 9.91 17.35 -17.82
C VAL A 238 9.31 15.99 -17.45
N TYR A 239 9.62 15.47 -16.27
CA TYR A 239 9.12 14.19 -15.80
C TYR A 239 7.60 14.20 -15.58
N SER A 240 7.06 15.28 -15.00
CA SER A 240 5.61 15.45 -14.86
C SER A 240 4.90 15.43 -16.22
N GLY A 241 5.50 16.05 -17.25
CA GLY A 241 5.01 15.99 -18.63
C GLY A 241 4.98 14.57 -19.19
N ALA A 242 6.09 13.83 -19.02
CA ALA A 242 6.22 12.45 -19.49
C ALA A 242 5.19 11.50 -18.83
N ILE A 243 4.96 11.61 -17.52
CA ILE A 243 3.94 10.83 -16.81
C ILE A 243 2.54 11.16 -17.31
N CYS A 244 2.24 12.45 -17.51
CA CYS A 244 0.94 12.87 -17.98
C CYS A 244 0.65 12.33 -19.38
N LEU A 245 1.64 12.33 -20.29
CA LEU A 245 1.49 11.84 -21.66
C LEU A 245 1.42 10.31 -21.73
N TRP A 246 2.40 9.61 -21.14
CA TRP A 246 2.56 8.16 -21.30
C TRP A 246 1.98 7.33 -20.16
N GLY A 247 1.54 7.95 -19.07
CA GLY A 247 0.88 7.27 -17.96
C GLY A 247 1.84 6.36 -17.18
N ARG A 248 1.34 5.19 -16.76
CA ARG A 248 2.07 4.29 -15.85
C ARG A 248 3.34 3.69 -16.46
N SER A 249 3.44 3.63 -17.78
CA SER A 249 4.62 3.13 -18.49
C SER A 249 5.80 4.10 -18.42
N ALA A 250 5.59 5.39 -18.12
CA ALA A 250 6.67 6.38 -17.98
C ALA A 250 7.47 6.25 -16.66
N ILE A 251 6.89 5.61 -15.65
CA ILE A 251 7.46 5.54 -14.29
C ILE A 251 8.72 4.66 -14.29
N TRP A 252 8.65 3.49 -14.94
CA TRP A 252 9.74 2.52 -14.92
C TRP A 252 10.99 2.96 -15.69
N PRO A 253 10.89 3.53 -16.91
CA PRO A 253 12.03 4.07 -17.63
C PRO A 253 12.73 5.20 -16.87
N ALA A 254 11.97 6.07 -16.18
CA ALA A 254 12.55 7.16 -15.41
C ALA A 254 13.31 6.67 -14.16
N ILE A 255 12.77 5.68 -13.46
CA ILE A 255 13.48 5.02 -12.35
C ILE A 255 14.74 4.32 -12.88
N ALA A 256 14.63 3.58 -13.99
CA ALA A 256 15.76 2.90 -14.61
C ALA A 256 16.84 3.90 -15.03
N LEU A 257 16.47 5.01 -15.66
CA LEU A 257 17.38 6.07 -16.07
C LEU A 257 18.06 6.73 -14.87
N ALA A 258 17.32 7.02 -13.79
CA ALA A 258 17.89 7.57 -12.57
C ALA A 258 18.94 6.64 -11.95
N VAL A 259 18.64 5.34 -11.89
CA VAL A 259 19.57 4.31 -11.40
C VAL A 259 20.80 4.19 -12.32
N VAL A 260 20.62 4.13 -13.64
CA VAL A 260 21.72 4.04 -14.62
C VAL A 260 22.61 5.27 -14.56
N MET A 261 22.03 6.48 -14.54
CA MET A 261 22.78 7.74 -14.39
C MET A 261 23.64 7.71 -13.13
N THR A 262 23.15 7.10 -12.06
CA THR A 262 23.86 7.02 -10.77
C THR A 262 25.00 6.03 -10.83
N ILE A 263 24.77 4.86 -11.40
CA ILE A 263 25.81 3.86 -11.62
C ILE A 263 26.90 4.45 -12.52
N ALA A 264 26.52 5.08 -13.63
CA ALA A 264 27.44 5.74 -14.55
C ALA A 264 28.24 6.85 -13.84
N TYR A 265 27.59 7.69 -13.04
CA TYR A 265 28.25 8.75 -12.30
C TYR A 265 29.24 8.20 -11.27
N VAL A 266 28.85 7.18 -10.50
CA VAL A 266 29.71 6.49 -9.52
C VAL A 266 30.91 5.81 -10.20
N ILE A 267 30.74 5.26 -11.40
CA ILE A 267 31.85 4.65 -12.16
C ILE A 267 32.81 5.72 -12.69
N VAL A 268 32.30 6.87 -13.13
CA VAL A 268 33.11 7.94 -13.75
C VAL A 268 33.83 8.81 -12.71
N THR A 269 33.24 8.98 -11.52
CA THR A 269 33.84 9.78 -10.45
C THR A 269 34.49 8.87 -9.41
N GLU A 270 35.82 8.69 -9.49
CA GLU A 270 36.63 7.93 -8.51
C GLU A 270 36.69 8.57 -7.11
N THR A 271 35.76 9.46 -6.75
CA THR A 271 35.82 10.24 -5.50
C THR A 271 35.00 9.61 -4.37
N ASP A 272 35.43 9.85 -3.13
CA ASP A 272 34.78 9.43 -1.87
C ASP A 272 33.32 9.91 -1.68
N PHE A 273 32.77 10.65 -2.65
CA PHE A 273 31.38 11.15 -2.68
C PHE A 273 30.34 10.10 -3.08
N SER A 274 30.71 8.81 -3.19
CA SER A 274 29.82 7.71 -3.59
C SER A 274 28.50 7.66 -2.79
N ILE A 275 28.54 7.95 -1.49
CA ILE A 275 27.37 7.96 -0.59
C ILE A 275 26.42 9.12 -0.92
N ILE A 276 26.95 10.32 -1.21
CA ILE A 276 26.15 11.51 -1.53
C ILE A 276 25.45 11.31 -2.88
N ASN A 277 26.16 10.80 -3.88
CA ASN A 277 25.58 10.55 -5.21
C ASN A 277 24.51 9.46 -5.18
N TYR A 278 24.72 8.41 -4.39
CA TYR A 278 23.71 7.38 -4.14
C TYR A 278 22.48 7.93 -3.42
N ALA A 279 22.66 8.82 -2.45
CA ALA A 279 21.56 9.48 -1.75
C ALA A 279 20.75 10.41 -2.67
N ILE A 280 21.40 11.16 -3.56
CA ILE A 280 20.74 12.00 -4.57
C ILE A 280 19.88 11.14 -5.49
N SER A 281 20.46 10.08 -6.04
CA SER A 281 19.77 9.13 -6.92
C SER A 281 18.52 8.51 -6.29
N THR A 282 18.68 8.03 -5.05
CA THR A 282 17.62 7.36 -4.33
C THR A 282 16.48 8.35 -4.06
N ASN A 283 16.82 9.59 -3.68
CA ASN A 283 15.82 10.65 -3.49
C ASN A 283 15.08 10.99 -4.79
N ILE A 284 15.79 11.14 -5.91
CA ILE A 284 15.18 11.40 -7.22
C ILE A 284 14.26 10.25 -7.63
N SER A 285 14.70 9.00 -7.45
CA SER A 285 13.93 7.80 -7.79
C SER A 285 12.65 7.66 -6.96
N ILE A 286 12.72 7.97 -5.66
CA ILE A 286 11.55 7.95 -4.77
C ILE A 286 10.56 9.05 -5.17
N ASN A 287 11.04 10.27 -5.43
CA ASN A 287 10.20 11.35 -5.94
C ASN A 287 9.50 10.94 -7.24
N PHE A 288 10.24 10.32 -8.17
CA PHE A 288 9.66 9.87 -9.43
C PHE A 288 8.56 8.84 -9.24
N CYS A 289 8.74 7.90 -8.31
CA CYS A 289 7.74 6.90 -7.99
C CYS A 289 6.47 7.56 -7.41
N ILE A 290 6.61 8.44 -6.41
CA ILE A 290 5.48 9.07 -5.72
C ILE A 290 4.69 10.00 -6.67
N PHE A 291 5.38 10.92 -7.35
CA PHE A 291 4.74 11.86 -8.26
C PHE A 291 4.24 11.19 -9.55
N GLY A 292 4.88 10.09 -9.98
CA GLY A 292 4.37 9.24 -11.05
C GLY A 292 3.04 8.58 -10.71
N LEU A 293 2.93 8.00 -9.52
CA LEU A 293 1.66 7.42 -9.05
C LEU A 293 0.58 8.48 -8.82
N LEU A 294 0.96 9.68 -8.37
CA LEU A 294 0.08 10.83 -8.24
C LEU A 294 -0.45 11.28 -9.61
N GLY A 295 0.42 11.54 -10.58
CA GLY A 295 0.04 11.98 -11.92
C GLY A 295 -0.89 11.00 -12.63
N VAL A 296 -0.59 9.69 -12.55
CA VAL A 296 -1.48 8.64 -13.08
C VAL A 296 -2.84 8.66 -12.38
N SER A 297 -2.87 8.78 -11.04
CA SER A 297 -4.13 8.81 -10.29
C SER A 297 -4.95 10.07 -10.58
N LEU A 298 -4.30 11.22 -10.80
CA LEU A 298 -4.97 12.47 -11.17
C LEU A 298 -5.54 12.37 -12.59
N ARG A 299 -4.80 11.81 -13.55
CA ARG A 299 -5.27 11.63 -14.95
C ARG A 299 -6.56 10.81 -15.06
N GLU A 300 -6.81 9.88 -14.13
CA GLU A 300 -8.09 9.15 -14.07
C GLU A 300 -9.29 10.02 -13.65
N THR A 301 -9.05 11.22 -13.12
CA THR A 301 -10.09 12.07 -12.51
C THR A 301 -10.23 13.45 -13.14
N MET A 302 -9.25 13.92 -13.89
CA MET A 302 -9.22 15.28 -14.43
C MET A 302 -8.52 15.34 -15.80
N PRO A 303 -8.80 16.37 -16.63
CA PRO A 303 -8.16 16.53 -17.93
C PRO A 303 -6.64 16.68 -17.81
N LEU A 304 -5.94 16.28 -18.88
CA LEU A 304 -4.49 16.17 -18.96
C LEU A 304 -3.76 17.42 -18.43
N TRP A 305 -4.13 18.60 -18.90
CA TRP A 305 -3.48 19.86 -18.53
C TRP A 305 -3.61 20.18 -17.03
N ARG A 306 -4.75 19.87 -16.40
CA ARG A 306 -4.95 20.07 -14.95
C ARG A 306 -4.11 19.09 -14.14
N SER A 307 -4.08 17.82 -14.56
CA SER A 307 -3.26 16.80 -13.89
C SER A 307 -1.78 17.15 -13.95
N TRP A 308 -1.31 17.69 -15.09
CA TRP A 308 0.05 18.12 -15.28
C TRP A 308 0.37 19.31 -14.38
N PHE A 309 -0.46 20.36 -14.41
CA PHE A 309 -0.22 21.57 -13.61
C PHE A 309 -0.19 21.28 -12.11
N ILE A 310 -1.10 20.42 -11.62
CA ILE A 310 -1.12 20.02 -10.21
C ILE A 310 0.14 19.22 -9.85
N THR A 311 0.50 18.20 -10.66
CA THR A 311 1.66 17.34 -10.37
C THR A 311 2.97 18.14 -10.44
N ALA A 312 3.15 18.93 -11.49
CA ALA A 312 4.32 19.79 -11.68
C ALA A 312 4.41 20.88 -10.60
N GLY A 313 3.30 21.53 -10.27
CA GLY A 313 3.23 22.57 -9.25
C GLY A 313 3.50 22.04 -7.84
N THR A 314 2.93 20.89 -7.47
CA THR A 314 3.23 20.27 -6.16
C THR A 314 4.66 19.78 -6.08
N PHE A 315 5.19 19.17 -7.15
CA PHE A 315 6.56 18.66 -7.13
C PHE A 315 7.59 19.78 -7.09
N GLY A 316 7.49 20.73 -8.02
CA GLY A 316 8.39 21.88 -8.10
C GLY A 316 8.28 22.81 -6.88
N GLY A 317 7.05 23.08 -6.42
CA GLY A 317 6.81 23.92 -5.25
C GLY A 317 7.39 23.33 -3.96
N ALA A 318 7.23 22.02 -3.74
CA ALA A 318 7.76 21.36 -2.56
C ALA A 318 9.30 21.28 -2.56
N ILE A 319 9.92 20.95 -3.70
CA ILE A 319 11.38 20.99 -3.85
C ILE A 319 11.91 22.41 -3.60
N GLY A 320 11.32 23.40 -4.26
CA GLY A 320 11.74 24.80 -4.17
C GLY A 320 11.63 25.34 -2.74
N LEU A 321 10.53 25.03 -2.04
CA LEU A 321 10.33 25.42 -0.65
C LEU A 321 11.37 24.76 0.28
N GLY A 322 11.63 23.46 0.12
CA GLY A 322 12.63 22.75 0.91
C GLY A 322 14.04 23.31 0.71
N TRP A 323 14.39 23.61 -0.55
CA TRP A 323 15.66 24.23 -0.89
C TRP A 323 15.82 25.62 -0.29
N LEU A 324 14.79 26.48 -0.41
CA LEU A 324 14.79 27.83 0.15
C LEU A 324 14.93 27.81 1.68
N VAL A 325 14.20 26.94 2.37
CA VAL A 325 14.29 26.78 3.83
C VAL A 325 15.69 26.33 4.24
N GLY A 326 16.25 25.32 3.57
CA GLY A 326 17.59 24.85 3.87
C GLY A 326 18.65 25.91 3.62
N TRP A 327 18.52 26.69 2.54
CA TRP A 327 19.44 27.77 2.21
C TRP A 327 19.41 28.89 3.25
N ILE A 328 18.21 29.33 3.66
CA ILE A 328 18.05 30.34 4.71
C ILE A 328 18.63 29.83 6.04
N GLY A 329 18.35 28.57 6.40
CA GLY A 329 18.84 27.98 7.65
C GLY A 329 20.36 27.82 7.73
N LEU A 330 21.07 27.82 6.60
CA LEU A 330 22.54 27.79 6.53
C LEU A 330 23.17 29.18 6.47
N SER A 331 22.37 30.21 6.18
CA SER A 331 22.83 31.61 6.09
C SER A 331 22.75 32.38 7.41
N VAL A 332 22.17 31.77 8.45
CA VAL A 332 22.02 32.29 9.82
C VAL A 332 23.05 31.62 10.73
#